data_AF-A0A8K0SWJ1-F1
#
_entry.id   AF-A0A8K0SWJ1-F1
#
_cell.length_a   1.000
_cell.length_b   1.000
_cell.length_c   1.000
_cell.angle_alpha   90.00
_cell.angle_beta   90.00
_cell.angle_gamma   90.00
#
_symmetry.space_group_name_H-M   'P 1'
#
loop_
_entity.id
_entity.type
_entity.pdbx_description
1 polymer ?
#
loop_
_entity_poly.entity_id
_entity_poly.type
_entity_poly.pdbx_seq_one_letter_code
_entity_poly.pdbx_strand_id
1 'polypeptide(L)'
;MIQRNITMSQDELVKCIQHSMHWDEDSQRVFHVDAFNFGKSLIPFLKPDFEGRNSTLISFLKKYEGFRVWNRGIWAYSIRVYYIERLQEENCDSLQIFSDIEQVVSLVQTQAAAHIKAYLVEPGWQQSMYKAGIWYDDESYKLYIPM
;
A
#
# COMPACT_ATOMS: atom_id res chain seq x y z
N MET A 1 -11.44 -27.79 -21.45
CA MET A 1 -10.54 -27.69 -20.28
C MET A 1 -10.92 -26.43 -19.53
N ILE A 2 -11.48 -26.55 -18.33
CA ILE A 2 -11.77 -25.38 -17.48
C ILE A 2 -10.44 -25.02 -16.81
N GLN A 3 -9.77 -23.97 -17.28
CA GLN A 3 -8.69 -23.35 -16.52
C GLN A 3 -9.31 -22.84 -15.22
N ARG A 4 -9.06 -23.55 -14.12
CA ARG A 4 -9.34 -23.02 -12.79
C ARG A 4 -8.39 -21.83 -12.60
N ASN A 5 -8.94 -20.62 -12.62
CA ASN A 5 -8.27 -19.46 -12.04
C ASN A 5 -8.08 -19.78 -10.55
N ILE A 6 -6.93 -20.32 -10.18
CA ILE A 6 -6.56 -20.52 -8.79
C ILE A 6 -6.22 -19.12 -8.27
N THR A 7 -7.20 -18.43 -7.72
CA THR A 7 -7.00 -17.17 -7.02
C THR A 7 -6.16 -17.48 -5.78
N MET A 8 -4.94 -16.96 -5.77
CA MET A 8 -4.02 -17.04 -4.64
C MET A 8 -4.72 -16.57 -3.35
N SER A 9 -4.53 -17.29 -2.24
CA SER A 9 -5.09 -16.90 -0.95
C SER A 9 -4.55 -15.53 -0.52
N GLN A 10 -5.25 -14.86 0.40
CA GLN A 10 -4.82 -13.57 0.92
C GLN A 10 -3.41 -13.64 1.54
N ASP A 11 -3.10 -14.70 2.29
CA ASP A 11 -1.79 -14.87 2.92
C ASP A 11 -0.67 -15.09 1.91
N GLU A 12 -0.94 -15.87 0.86
CA GLU A 12 0.01 -16.06 -0.24
C GLU A 12 0.24 -14.75 -1.01
N LEU A 13 -0.81 -13.93 -1.22
CA LEU A 13 -0.67 -12.61 -1.81
C LEU A 13 0.15 -11.67 -0.94
N VAL A 14 -0.07 -11.65 0.38
CA VAL A 14 0.74 -10.85 1.32
C VAL A 14 2.22 -11.24 1.22
N LYS A 15 2.53 -12.55 1.21
CA LYS A 15 3.90 -13.04 1.03
C LYS A 15 4.47 -12.63 -0.33
N CYS A 16 3.68 -12.73 -1.40
CA CYS A 16 4.09 -12.33 -2.73
C CYS A 16 4.45 -10.83 -2.80
N ILE A 17 3.63 -9.96 -2.20
CA ILE A 17 3.91 -8.52 -2.08
C ILE A 17 5.19 -8.31 -1.26
N GLN A 18 5.34 -8.98 -0.11
CA GLN A 18 6.52 -8.85 0.74
C GLN A 18 7.83 -9.12 -0.02
N HIS A 19 7.88 -10.22 -0.78
CA HIS A 19 9.05 -10.54 -1.60
C HIS A 19 9.27 -9.52 -2.72
N SER A 20 8.19 -9.05 -3.34
CA SER A 20 8.23 -8.12 -4.47
C SER A 20 8.63 -6.70 -4.09
N MET A 21 8.44 -6.32 -2.82
CA MET A 21 8.83 -5.02 -2.27
C MET A 21 10.30 -4.98 -1.81
N HIS A 22 11.07 -6.01 -2.12
CA HIS A 22 12.51 -5.94 -2.09
C HIS A 22 13.06 -5.71 -3.51
N TRP A 23 13.93 -4.72 -3.70
CA TRP A 23 14.73 -4.58 -4.91
C TRP A 23 16.06 -3.90 -4.61
N ASP A 24 16.95 -3.92 -5.60
CA ASP A 24 18.31 -3.44 -5.42
C ASP A 24 18.36 -1.94 -5.74
N GLU A 25 18.86 -1.15 -4.80
CA GLU A 25 19.14 0.28 -4.95
C GLU A 25 20.60 0.51 -4.57
N ASP A 26 21.38 1.17 -5.42
CA ASP A 26 22.81 1.45 -5.18
C ASP A 26 23.61 0.20 -4.74
N SER A 27 23.36 -0.95 -5.39
CA SER A 27 23.98 -2.25 -5.08
C SER A 27 23.64 -2.83 -3.69
N GLN A 28 22.61 -2.30 -3.02
CA GLN A 28 22.08 -2.83 -1.77
C GLN A 28 20.65 -3.30 -1.95
N ARG A 29 20.32 -4.45 -1.35
CA ARG A 29 18.94 -4.95 -1.30
C ARG A 29 18.15 -4.14 -0.28
N VAL A 30 17.17 -3.37 -0.73
CA VAL A 30 16.34 -2.51 0.14
C VAL A 30 14.92 -3.09 0.23
N PHE A 31 14.32 -2.99 1.41
CA PHE A 31 12.90 -3.32 1.62
C PHE A 31 12.05 -2.05 1.72
N HIS A 32 11.07 -1.93 0.83
CA HIS A 32 10.18 -0.77 0.73
C HIS A 32 8.96 -0.98 1.63
N VAL A 33 9.15 -0.74 2.92
CA VAL A 33 8.15 -1.00 3.98
C VAL A 33 6.82 -0.26 3.77
N ASP A 34 6.87 0.98 3.28
CA ASP A 34 5.67 1.77 3.08
C ASP A 34 4.83 1.25 1.90
N ALA A 35 5.47 0.94 0.77
CA ALA A 35 4.82 0.30 -0.37
C ALA A 35 4.24 -1.07 -0.01
N PHE A 36 4.94 -1.86 0.81
CA PHE A 36 4.43 -3.12 1.33
C PHE A 36 3.16 -2.92 2.19
N ASN A 37 3.20 -2.00 3.15
CA ASN A 37 2.06 -1.72 4.03
C ASN A 37 0.86 -1.16 3.25
N PHE A 38 1.12 -0.29 2.28
CA PHE A 38 0.08 0.21 1.39
C PHE A 38 -0.54 -0.93 0.58
N GLY A 39 0.28 -1.79 -0.03
CA GLY A 39 -0.15 -2.98 -0.75
C GLY A 39 -1.06 -3.89 0.07
N LYS A 40 -0.69 -4.18 1.33
CA LYS A 40 -1.54 -4.96 2.25
C LYS A 40 -2.91 -4.32 2.45
N SER A 41 -2.95 -3.00 2.69
CA SER A 41 -4.20 -2.29 2.92
C SER A 41 -5.11 -2.26 1.68
N LEU A 42 -4.55 -2.43 0.48
CA LEU A 42 -5.28 -2.44 -0.78
C LEU A 42 -5.89 -3.81 -1.14
N ILE A 43 -5.40 -4.91 -0.58
CA ILE A 43 -5.85 -6.28 -0.93
C ILE A 43 -7.37 -6.47 -0.86
N PRO A 44 -8.09 -5.99 0.17
CA PRO A 44 -9.53 -6.16 0.28
C PRO A 44 -10.33 -5.49 -0.85
N PHE A 45 -9.74 -4.49 -1.51
CA PHE A 45 -10.40 -3.69 -2.56
C PHE A 45 -10.09 -4.19 -3.97
N LEU A 46 -9.34 -5.29 -4.12
CA LEU A 46 -9.02 -5.84 -5.43
C LEU A 46 -10.19 -6.61 -6.02
N LYS A 47 -10.42 -6.44 -7.32
CA LYS A 47 -11.35 -7.29 -8.08
C LYS A 47 -10.86 -8.74 -8.05
N PRO A 48 -11.65 -9.71 -7.55
CA PRO A 48 -11.20 -11.09 -7.41
C PRO A 48 -10.87 -11.75 -8.76
N ASP A 49 -11.59 -11.38 -9.82
CA ASP A 49 -11.48 -11.99 -11.15
C ASP A 49 -10.65 -11.15 -12.15
N PHE A 50 -9.92 -10.14 -11.67
CA PHE A 50 -9.09 -9.31 -12.55
C PHE A 50 -7.86 -10.10 -13.05
N GLU A 51 -7.74 -10.24 -14.37
CA GLU A 51 -6.60 -10.92 -14.99
C GLU A 51 -5.30 -10.20 -14.66
N GLY A 52 -4.30 -10.93 -14.16
CA GLY A 52 -3.04 -10.31 -13.73
C GLY A 52 -3.19 -9.39 -12.51
N ARG A 53 -4.23 -9.57 -11.67
CA ARG A 53 -4.43 -8.81 -10.41
C ARG A 53 -3.15 -8.64 -9.59
N ASN A 54 -2.40 -9.74 -9.40
CA ASN A 54 -1.23 -9.75 -8.53
C ASN A 54 -0.06 -8.96 -9.15
N SER A 55 0.26 -9.23 -10.42
CA SER A 55 1.33 -8.52 -11.14
C SER A 55 1.00 -7.04 -11.31
N THR A 56 -0.27 -6.71 -11.54
CA THR A 56 -0.71 -5.32 -11.68
C THR A 56 -0.66 -4.57 -10.34
N LEU A 57 -1.05 -5.20 -9.23
CA LEU A 57 -0.84 -4.62 -7.89
C LEU A 57 0.64 -4.41 -7.60
N ILE A 58 1.51 -5.38 -7.89
CA ILE A 58 2.96 -5.21 -7.67
C ILE A 58 3.51 -4.05 -8.51
N SER A 59 3.11 -3.95 -9.78
CA SER A 59 3.47 -2.84 -10.67
C SER A 59 2.98 -1.50 -10.12
N PHE A 60 1.73 -1.45 -9.65
CA PHE A 60 1.14 -0.28 -8.99
C PHE A 60 1.97 0.17 -7.78
N LEU A 61 2.39 -0.77 -6.91
CA LEU A 61 3.16 -0.47 -5.70
C LEU A 61 4.59 0.01 -6.01
N LYS A 62 5.23 -0.55 -7.05
CA LYS A 62 6.54 -0.06 -7.50
C LYS A 62 6.46 1.36 -8.08
N LYS A 63 5.42 1.66 -8.86
CA LYS A 63 5.16 3.02 -9.35
C LYS A 63 4.88 3.98 -8.21
N TYR A 64 4.08 3.57 -7.23
CA TYR A 64 3.83 4.33 -6.01
C TYR A 64 5.14 4.67 -5.28
N GLU A 65 6.01 3.67 -5.08
CA GLU A 65 7.27 3.88 -4.38
C GLU A 65 8.20 4.84 -5.14
N GLY A 66 8.31 4.68 -6.46
CA GLY A 66 9.03 5.63 -7.31
C GLY A 66 8.47 7.05 -7.21
N PHE A 67 7.14 7.19 -7.21
CA PHE A 67 6.46 8.46 -7.02
C PHE A 67 6.75 9.09 -5.64
N ARG A 68 6.71 8.28 -4.58
CA ARG A 68 7.03 8.70 -3.20
C ARG A 68 8.47 9.16 -3.07
N VAL A 69 9.41 8.42 -3.65
CA VAL A 69 10.83 8.76 -3.66
C VAL A 69 11.11 10.05 -4.43
N TRP A 70 10.33 10.37 -5.46
CA TRP A 70 10.44 11.64 -6.18
C TRP A 70 9.88 12.83 -5.38
N ASN A 71 8.94 12.57 -4.48
CA ASN A 71 8.21 13.56 -3.70
C ASN A 71 8.53 13.50 -2.20
N ARG A 72 9.81 13.38 -1.83
CA ARG A 72 10.25 13.20 -0.42
C ARG A 72 9.85 14.33 0.54
N GLY A 73 9.43 15.49 0.03
CA GLY A 73 8.94 16.61 0.83
C GLY A 73 7.51 16.45 1.36
N ILE A 74 6.77 15.45 0.87
CA ILE A 74 5.38 15.18 1.27
C ILE A 74 5.35 14.09 2.36
N TRP A 75 4.48 14.25 3.34
CA TRP A 75 4.34 13.27 4.43
C TRP A 75 3.87 11.89 3.90
N ALA A 76 4.38 10.81 4.49
CA ALA A 76 4.25 9.44 3.98
C ALA A 76 2.81 8.94 3.77
N TYR A 77 1.80 9.51 4.45
CA TYR A 77 0.40 9.16 4.22
C TYR A 77 -0.34 10.17 3.35
N SER A 78 0.10 11.43 3.33
CA SER A 78 -0.39 12.43 2.37
C SER A 78 0.02 12.09 0.94
N ILE A 79 1.17 11.44 0.75
CA ILE A 79 1.62 11.02 -0.57
C ILE A 79 0.75 9.90 -1.16
N ARG A 80 0.13 9.04 -0.33
CA ARG A 80 -0.82 8.02 -0.78
C ARG A 80 -2.07 8.67 -1.35
N VAL A 81 -2.60 9.68 -0.66
CA VAL A 81 -3.73 10.50 -1.13
C VAL A 81 -3.36 11.13 -2.47
N TYR A 82 -2.24 11.85 -2.52
CA TYR A 82 -1.80 12.54 -3.73
C TYR A 82 -1.57 11.58 -4.91
N TYR A 83 -1.04 10.40 -4.66
CA TYR A 83 -0.84 9.38 -5.69
C TYR A 83 -2.16 8.86 -6.25
N ILE A 84 -3.15 8.55 -5.40
CA ILE A 84 -4.47 8.08 -5.85
C ILE A 84 -5.21 9.18 -6.63
N GLU A 85 -5.24 10.41 -6.11
CA GLU A 85 -5.88 11.55 -6.76
C GLU A 85 -5.29 11.79 -8.16
N ARG A 86 -3.96 11.77 -8.26
CA ARG A 86 -3.27 11.92 -9.54
C ARG A 86 -3.62 10.81 -10.53
N LEU A 87 -3.70 9.56 -10.08
CA LEU A 87 -4.11 8.45 -10.95
C LEU A 87 -5.57 8.59 -11.43
N GLN A 88 -6.44 9.21 -10.63
CA GLN A 88 -7.83 9.52 -11.03
C GLN A 88 -7.86 10.64 -12.07
N GLU A 89 -7.13 11.74 -11.85
CA GLU A 89 -7.03 12.85 -12.79
C GLU A 89 -6.50 12.40 -14.16
N GLU A 90 -5.51 11.51 -14.16
CA GLU A 90 -4.91 10.94 -15.37
C GLU A 90 -5.76 9.82 -16.01
N ASN A 91 -6.91 9.46 -15.43
CA ASN A 91 -7.73 8.29 -15.83
C ASN A 91 -6.89 7.02 -16.01
N CYS A 92 -5.98 6.75 -15.06
CA CYS A 92 -5.00 5.70 -15.22
C CYS A 92 -5.62 4.29 -15.12
N ASP A 93 -5.33 3.44 -16.11
CA ASP A 93 -5.76 2.04 -16.13
C ASP A 93 -5.32 1.23 -14.91
N SER A 94 -4.28 1.70 -14.18
CA SER A 94 -3.80 1.03 -12.97
C SER A 94 -4.85 1.00 -11.85
N LEU A 95 -5.85 1.89 -11.87
CA LEU A 95 -6.97 1.88 -10.91
C LEU A 95 -8.04 0.83 -11.25
N GLN A 96 -8.04 0.28 -12.48
CA GLN A 96 -9.04 -0.71 -12.91
C GLN A 96 -8.95 -2.02 -12.13
N ILE A 97 -7.84 -2.28 -11.43
CA ILE A 97 -7.66 -3.47 -10.57
C ILE A 97 -8.58 -3.45 -9.36
N PHE A 98 -9.04 -2.27 -8.94
CA PHE A 98 -9.88 -2.11 -7.76
C PHE A 98 -11.36 -2.26 -8.10
N SER A 99 -12.10 -2.91 -7.20
CA SER A 99 -13.54 -3.10 -7.33
C SER A 99 -14.32 -1.81 -7.12
N ASP A 100 -13.81 -0.95 -6.24
CA ASP A 100 -14.39 0.32 -5.87
C ASP A 100 -13.27 1.34 -5.58
N ILE A 101 -13.12 2.32 -6.48
CA ILE A 101 -12.09 3.35 -6.36
C ILE A 101 -12.42 4.32 -5.22
N GLU A 102 -13.71 4.58 -4.94
CA GLU A 102 -14.11 5.48 -3.86
C GLU A 102 -13.75 4.90 -2.49
N GLN A 103 -13.80 3.57 -2.34
CA GLN A 103 -13.28 2.91 -1.14
C GLN A 103 -11.76 3.02 -1.00
N VAL A 104 -11.01 2.98 -2.10
CA VAL A 104 -9.56 3.21 -2.08
C VAL A 104 -9.24 4.66 -1.70
N VAL A 105 -9.97 5.63 -2.24
CA VAL A 105 -9.87 7.05 -1.87
C VAL A 105 -10.16 7.24 -0.38
N SER A 106 -11.27 6.69 0.11
CA SER A 106 -11.66 6.75 1.51
C SER A 106 -10.61 6.12 2.44
N LEU A 107 -10.00 5.00 2.04
CA LEU A 107 -8.90 4.38 2.75
C LEU A 107 -7.71 5.34 2.90
N VAL A 108 -7.19 5.88 1.79
CA VAL A 108 -5.98 6.72 1.84
C VAL A 108 -6.23 8.02 2.60
N GLN A 109 -7.43 8.60 2.50
CA GLN A 109 -7.84 9.78 3.29
C GLN A 109 -7.91 9.45 4.79
N THR A 110 -8.48 8.30 5.15
CA THR A 110 -8.55 7.83 6.54
C THR A 110 -7.15 7.61 7.12
N GLN A 111 -6.24 7.03 6.36
CA GLN A 111 -4.85 6.82 6.75
C GLN A 111 -4.11 8.16 6.95
N ALA A 112 -4.27 9.12 6.02
CA ALA A 112 -3.69 10.45 6.15
C ALA A 112 -4.21 11.20 7.38
N ALA A 113 -5.52 11.18 7.62
CA ALA A 113 -6.13 11.81 8.79
C ALA A 113 -5.64 11.18 10.10
N ALA A 114 -5.56 9.85 10.18
CA ALA A 114 -5.04 9.15 11.35
C ALA A 114 -3.56 9.50 11.61
N HIS A 115 -2.75 9.62 10.55
CA HIS A 115 -1.36 10.05 10.68
C HIS A 115 -1.23 11.50 11.15
N ILE A 116 -2.06 12.42 10.66
CA ILE A 116 -2.08 13.82 11.12
C ILE A 116 -2.42 13.88 12.61
N LYS A 117 -3.44 13.13 13.06
CA LYS A 117 -3.78 13.05 14.49
C LYS A 117 -2.62 12.57 15.35
N ALA A 118 -1.88 11.56 14.88
CA ALA A 118 -0.71 11.03 15.57
C ALA A 118 0.41 12.06 15.65
N TYR A 119 0.69 12.75 14.53
CA TYR A 119 1.68 13.82 14.49
C TYR A 119 1.36 14.97 15.46
N LEU A 120 0.08 15.35 15.55
CA LEU A 120 -0.39 16.39 16.47
C LEU A 120 -0.61 15.90 17.91
N VAL A 121 -0.42 14.61 18.18
CA VAL A 121 -0.63 13.98 19.49
C VAL A 121 -2.06 14.22 20.01
N GLU A 122 -3.05 14.20 19.12
CA GLU A 122 -4.45 14.43 19.48
C GLU A 122 -5.02 13.27 20.33
N PRO A 123 -5.92 13.53 21.29
CA PRO A 123 -6.59 12.47 22.04
C PRO A 123 -7.20 11.39 21.12
N GLY A 124 -6.89 10.12 21.40
CA GLY A 124 -7.37 8.98 20.60
C GLY A 124 -6.60 8.72 19.29
N TRP A 125 -5.44 9.34 19.08
CA TRP A 125 -4.63 9.15 17.87
C TRP A 125 -4.22 7.68 17.64
N GLN A 126 -3.83 6.94 18.68
CA GLN A 126 -3.47 5.51 18.55
C GLN A 126 -4.64 4.66 18.04
N GLN A 127 -5.83 4.86 18.60
CA GLN A 127 -7.05 4.18 18.14
C GLN A 127 -7.37 4.53 16.70
N SER A 128 -7.12 5.79 16.28
CA SER A 128 -7.33 6.23 14.91
C SER A 128 -6.36 5.52 13.95
N MET A 129 -5.08 5.41 14.31
CA MET A 129 -4.10 4.67 13.50
C MET A 129 -4.42 3.17 13.41
N TYR A 130 -4.89 2.56 14.51
CA TYR A 130 -5.34 1.16 14.52
C TYR A 130 -6.54 0.94 13.59
N LYS A 131 -7.58 1.77 13.70
CA LYS A 131 -8.75 1.71 12.83
C LYS A 131 -8.41 1.95 11.35
N ALA A 132 -7.41 2.79 11.08
CA ALA A 132 -6.92 3.06 9.73
C ALA A 132 -5.99 1.96 9.17
N GLY A 133 -5.68 0.92 9.97
CA GLY A 133 -4.83 -0.20 9.54
C GLY A 133 -3.36 0.17 9.36
N ILE A 134 -2.90 1.25 10.00
CA ILE A 134 -1.52 1.77 9.92
C ILE A 134 -0.79 1.71 11.26
N TRP A 135 -1.46 1.20 12.29
CA TRP A 135 -0.87 0.81 13.56
C TRP A 135 -0.85 -0.72 13.63
N TYR A 136 0.34 -1.29 13.61
CA TYR A 136 0.56 -2.71 13.86
C TYR A 136 1.30 -2.86 15.18
N ASP A 137 0.67 -3.56 16.12
CA ASP A 137 1.25 -3.96 17.42
C ASP A 137 2.11 -5.24 17.29
N ASP A 138 2.49 -5.58 16.07
CA ASP A 138 3.18 -6.83 15.77
C ASP A 138 4.70 -6.64 15.99
N GLU A 139 5.19 -7.17 17.11
CA GLU A 139 6.60 -7.15 17.49
C GLU A 139 7.53 -7.79 16.44
N SER A 140 6.99 -8.49 15.44
CA SER A 140 7.75 -9.12 14.35
C SER A 140 8.50 -8.13 13.43
N TYR A 141 8.18 -6.84 13.46
CA TYR A 141 8.92 -5.79 12.73
C TYR A 141 10.09 -5.17 13.52
N LYS A 142 10.38 -5.63 14.75
CA LYS A 142 11.59 -5.22 15.50
C LYS A 142 12.90 -5.76 14.90
N LEU A 143 12.86 -6.40 13.73
CA LEU A 143 14.04 -6.90 13.02
C LEU A 143 14.40 -5.96 11.88
N TYR A 144 15.63 -5.46 11.93
CA TYR A 144 16.33 -4.58 10.97
C TYR A 144 16.05 -3.07 11.05
N ILE A 145 16.42 -2.49 12.20
CA ILE A 145 17.18 -1.23 12.16
C ILE A 145 18.64 -1.65 12.40
N PRO A 146 19.53 -1.64 11.39
CA PRO A 146 20.95 -1.75 11.68
C PRO A 146 21.35 -0.49 12.46
N MET A 147 21.80 -0.67 13.71
CA MET A 147 22.62 0.32 14.40
C MET A 147 23.99 0.41 13.74
#